data_AF-A0A0G1TEA4-F1
#
_entry.id   AF-A0A0G1TEA4-F1
#
_cell.length_a   1.000
_cell.length_b   1.000
_cell.length_c   1.000
_cell.angle_alpha   90.00
_cell.angle_beta   90.00
_cell.angle_gamma   90.00
#
_symmetry.space_group_name_H-M   'P 1'
#
loop_
_entity.id
_entity.type
_entity.pdbx_description
1 polymer ?
#
loop_
_entity_poly.entity_id
_entity_poly.type
_entity_poly.pdbx_seq_one_letter_code
_entity_poly.pdbx_strand_id
1 'polypeptide(L)' 'MPEEITNNASPAQPEEENISLKIGKVVVDRSLCIGAASCIAVAPGVFELDAENKAVLYNDKGADDDIFSI' A
#
# COMPACT_ATOMS: atom_id res chain seq x y z
N MET A 1 -15.65 4.24 32.26
CA MET A 1 -14.46 3.47 31.90
C MET A 1 -13.74 4.26 30.81
N PRO A 2 -12.73 5.06 31.17
CA PRO A 2 -12.01 5.90 30.22
C PRO A 2 -10.71 5.17 29.85
N GLU A 3 -10.61 4.63 28.64
CA GLU A 3 -9.31 4.48 27.97
C GLU A 3 -9.52 4.72 26.47
N GLU A 4 -9.34 5.99 26.13
CA GLU A 4 -8.90 6.46 24.83
C GLU A 4 -7.53 5.83 24.54
N ILE A 5 -7.49 4.96 23.54
CA ILE A 5 -6.27 4.60 22.81
C ILE A 5 -6.61 4.66 21.33
N THR A 6 -6.83 5.88 20.85
CA THR A 6 -6.70 6.19 19.42
C THR A 6 -5.22 6.41 19.13
N ASN A 7 -4.41 5.35 19.24
CA ASN A 7 -3.04 5.34 18.75
C ASN A 7 -3.05 5.32 17.22
N ASN A 8 -3.52 6.43 16.66
CA ASN A 8 -3.42 6.81 15.27
C ASN A 8 -2.00 7.32 15.03
N ALA A 9 -1.01 6.44 15.22
CA ALA A 9 0.34 6.67 14.75
C ALA A 9 0.32 6.42 13.24
N SER A 10 -0.21 7.40 12.50
CA SER A 10 0.06 7.56 11.08
C SER A 10 1.54 7.95 10.98
N PRO A 11 2.44 7.11 10.45
CA PRO A 11 3.80 7.54 10.24
C PRO A 11 3.76 8.61 9.16
N ALA A 12 4.17 9.82 9.57
CA ALA A 12 4.44 10.96 8.74
C ALA A 12 5.08 10.50 7.42
N GLN A 13 4.42 10.82 6.31
CA GLN A 13 4.97 10.61 4.99
C GLN A 13 6.13 11.61 4.84
N PRO A 14 7.39 11.17 4.69
CA PRO A 14 8.50 12.07 4.51
C PRO A 14 8.36 12.83 3.19
N GLU A 15 8.62 14.11 3.32
CA GLU A 15 8.68 15.14 2.30
C GLU A 15 9.71 14.87 1.20
N GLU A 16 9.28 15.12 -0.04
CA GLU A 16 9.99 15.41 -1.29
C GLU A 16 11.53 15.20 -1.33
N GLU A 17 11.98 14.15 -2.02
CA GLU A 17 13.32 14.11 -2.63
C GLU A 17 13.19 13.69 -4.10
N ASN A 18 13.67 14.54 -5.01
CA ASN A 18 13.70 14.23 -6.44
C ASN A 18 14.65 13.05 -6.68
N ILE A 19 14.12 11.97 -7.23
CA ILE A 19 14.93 10.85 -7.70
C ILE A 19 14.44 10.52 -9.12
N SER A 20 15.25 10.84 -10.11
CA SER A 20 15.09 10.30 -11.47
C SER A 20 15.01 8.78 -11.43
N LEU A 21 13.77 8.30 -11.59
CA LEU A 21 13.28 6.96 -11.94
C LEU A 21 14.28 5.81 -11.75
N LYS A 22 14.30 5.26 -10.53
CA LYS A 22 14.61 3.84 -10.33
C LYS A 22 13.28 3.14 -10.19
N ILE A 23 12.96 2.24 -11.11
CA ILE A 23 11.75 1.42 -11.05
C ILE A 23 11.62 0.84 -9.63
N GLY A 24 10.61 1.28 -8.89
CA GLY A 24 10.37 0.84 -7.52
C GLY A 24 9.76 -0.55 -7.57
N LYS A 25 10.47 -1.58 -7.08
CA LYS A 25 9.88 -2.92 -6.99
C LYS A 25 8.95 -2.98 -5.78
N VAL A 26 7.64 -3.06 -6.04
CA VAL A 26 6.64 -3.28 -5.00
C VAL A 26 6.56 -4.76 -4.66
N VAL A 27 6.60 -5.10 -3.37
CA VAL A 27 6.50 -6.48 -2.87
C VAL A 27 5.57 -6.48 -1.66
N VAL A 28 4.61 -7.40 -1.63
CA VAL A 28 3.78 -7.64 -0.44
C VAL A 28 4.46 -8.65 0.47
N ASP A 29 4.75 -8.24 1.70
CA ASP A 29 5.14 -9.16 2.77
C ASP A 29 3.87 -9.81 3.35
N ARG A 30 3.66 -11.09 3.04
CA ARG A 30 2.50 -11.86 3.50
C ARG A 30 2.48 -12.08 5.02
N SER A 31 3.64 -12.09 5.67
CA SER A 31 3.75 -12.28 7.12
C SER A 31 3.29 -11.03 7.88
N LEU A 32 3.56 -9.84 7.35
CA LEU A 32 3.09 -8.56 7.90
C LEU A 32 1.69 -8.17 7.42
N CYS A 33 1.21 -8.73 6.32
CA CYS A 33 -0.11 -8.43 5.79
C CYS A 33 -1.21 -8.89 6.78
N ILE A 34 -1.95 -7.93 7.34
CA ILE A 34 -3.09 -8.19 8.26
C ILE A 34 -4.44 -8.37 7.55
N GLY A 35 -4.48 -8.28 6.22
CA GLY A 35 -5.74 -8.40 5.46
C GLY A 35 -6.67 -7.20 5.59
N ALA A 36 -6.14 -6.01 5.91
CA ALA A 36 -6.95 -4.78 6.06
C ALA A 36 -7.52 -4.22 4.74
N ALA A 37 -7.16 -4.81 3.59
CA ALA A 37 -7.62 -4.44 2.24
C ALA A 37 -7.41 -2.96 1.81
N SER A 38 -6.65 -2.17 2.57
CA SER A 38 -6.35 -0.77 2.26
C SER A 38 -5.59 -0.60 0.93
N CYS A 39 -4.69 -1.53 0.62
CA CYS A 39 -3.97 -1.56 -0.65
C CYS A 39 -4.89 -1.71 -1.87
N ILE A 40 -5.96 -2.49 -1.76
CA ILE A 40 -6.95 -2.69 -2.83
C ILE A 40 -7.85 -1.47 -2.97
N ALA A 41 -8.19 -0.82 -1.85
CA ALA A 41 -8.97 0.43 -1.89
C ALA A 41 -8.24 1.55 -2.64
N VAL A 42 -6.91 1.63 -2.50
CA VAL A 42 -6.07 2.63 -3.18
C VAL A 42 -5.70 2.21 -4.60
N ALA A 43 -5.45 0.92 -4.83
CA ALA A 43 -4.98 0.40 -6.11
C ALA A 43 -5.60 -0.97 -6.45
N PRO A 44 -6.90 -1.01 -6.83
CA PRO A 44 -7.63 -2.25 -7.10
C PRO A 44 -7.15 -2.97 -8.36
N GLY A 45 -6.45 -2.29 -9.26
CA GLY A 45 -5.85 -2.88 -10.47
C GLY A 45 -4.45 -3.45 -10.27
N VAL A 46 -3.89 -3.33 -9.06
CA VAL A 46 -2.52 -3.75 -8.70
C VAL A 46 -2.55 -4.90 -7.69
N PHE A 47 -3.42 -4.77 -6.69
CA PHE A 47 -3.52 -5.71 -5.57
C PHE A 47 -4.85 -6.46 -5.58
N GLU A 48 -4.79 -7.73 -5.17
CA GLU A 48 -5.96 -8.60 -4.95
C GLU A 48 -5.80 -9.33 -3.60
N LEU A 49 -6.89 -9.80 -3.00
CA LEU A 49 -6.80 -10.73 -1.86
C LEU A 49 -6.87 -12.16 -2.36
N ASP A 50 -5.97 -13.00 -1.89
CA ASP A 50 -6.11 -14.44 -2.05
C ASP A 50 -7.12 -15.05 -1.06
N ALA A 51 -7.32 -16.37 -1.14
CA ALA A 51 -8.25 -17.12 -0.31
C ALA A 51 -7.96 -17.06 1.21
N GLU A 52 -6.73 -16.70 1.61
CA GLU A 52 -6.31 -16.51 3.00
C GLU A 52 -6.50 -15.06 3.46
N ASN A 53 -7.14 -14.21 2.66
CA ASN A 53 -7.28 -12.76 2.86
C ASN A 53 -5.92 -12.04 2.91
N LYS A 54 -4.91 -12.56 2.20
CA LYS A 54 -3.61 -11.90 2.07
C LYS A 54 -3.53 -11.16 0.76
N ALA A 55 -2.99 -9.95 0.81
CA ALA A 55 -2.77 -9.16 -0.38
C ALA A 55 -1.71 -9.83 -1.27
N VAL A 56 -1.99 -9.86 -2.57
CA VAL A 56 -1.08 -10.33 -3.61
C VAL A 56 -0.98 -9.26 -4.68
N LEU A 57 0.21 -9.10 -5.25
CA LEU A 57 0.35 -8.34 -6.49
C LEU A 57 -0.12 -9.21 -7.63
N TYR A 58 -1.22 -8.81 -8.27
CA TYR A 58 -1.71 -9.45 -9.49
C TYR A 58 -1.15 -8.77 -10.75
N ASN A 59 -0.85 -7.47 -10.66
CA ASN A 59 -0.31 -6.70 -11.77
C ASN A 59 0.86 -5.82 -11.28
N ASP A 60 2.08 -6.31 -11.45
CA ASP A 60 3.32 -5.61 -11.08
C ASP A 60 3.56 -4.33 -11.91
N LYS A 61 2.90 -4.22 -13.08
CA LYS A 61 2.91 -3.07 -13.99
C LYS A 61 1.74 -2.10 -13.78
N GLY A 62 0.82 -2.41 -12.87
CA GLY A 62 -0.31 -1.52 -12.60
C GLY A 62 0.05 -0.35 -11.67
N ALA A 63 1.23 -0.41 -11.05
CA ALA A 63 1.78 0.63 -10.20
C ALA A 63 2.74 1.56 -10.96
N ASP A 64 2.68 1.57 -12.30
CA ASP A 64 3.35 2.59 -13.10
C ASP A 64 2.66 3.95 -12.85
N ASP A 65 3.49 4.97 -12.61
CA ASP A 65 3.30 6.30 -12.01
C ASP A 65 2.12 7.23 -12.46
N ASP A 66 1.09 6.75 -13.16
CA ASP A 66 0.04 7.59 -13.76
C ASP A 66 -1.12 7.99 -12.82
N ILE A 67 -1.05 7.69 -11.51
CA ILE A 67 -2.11 8.08 -10.53
C ILE A 67 -2.06 9.59 -10.18
N PHE A 68 -1.05 10.34 -10.62
CA PHE A 68 -0.95 11.78 -10.37
C PHE A 68 -0.64 12.59 -11.63
N SER A 69 -1.61 12.65 -12.56
CA SER A 69 -1.69 13.75 -13.51
C SER A 69 -3.12 14.29 -13.52
N ILE A 70 -3.31 15.37 -12.76
CA ILE A 70 -4.46 16.27 -12.82
C ILE A 70 -4.19 17.36 -13.86
#